data_AF-A0A955V547-F1
#
_entry.id   AF-A0A955V547-F1
#
_cell.length_a   1.000
_cell.length_b   1.000
_cell.length_c   1.000
_cell.angle_alpha   90.00
_cell.angle_beta   90.00
_cell.angle_gamma   90.00
#
_symmetry.space_group_name_H-M   'P 1'
#
loop_
_entity.id
_entity.type
_entity.pdbx_description
1 polymer ?
#
loop_
_entity_poly.entity_id
_entity_poly.type
_entity_poly.pdbx_seq_one_letter_code
_entity_poly.pdbx_strand_id
1 'polypeptide(L)'
;MHEMNEPEPESHGGHDDQLHRIRHSLSHVMAQAVLQLRPGSTLGFGPPIADGFYYDFVLSEPITEEDFPEIEKRMKHIIKQNQEFTREELPRAEAFARLDAMGEPYKREYAGELFEKKNLETLSFYTNGSFLDMCDGPHVDSTRALQKAGFKLRSVAGAYWRGDSKNKMMTRLYAWAFETKEELDAHVKAWKDAQARDHKKLGKELDFFVIDEEIGKGLPLWLPNGTVIRDELEKLAKELEFKAGYVRVATPHIAKTDLYYRTGHLPYYKEHMYPFMELKEVHEGEHGAEVEVRETYCMKPMNCPHHHKIFSARPRSYRDLPMRLAEYGQVYRFEDSGALSGLLRVRGMMMNDAHIYCTEEQATEEFLAVMKMHQEVYEILGLTDYYFRFSTWDPEDPKGKAKYIDDPEGWEKAERLVHDAMV
;
A
#
# COMPACT_ATOMS: atom_id res chain seq x y z
N MET A 1 -0.19 -8.52 0.75
CA MET A 1 -1.22 -7.82 1.55
C MET A 1 -0.52 -7.38 2.80
N HIS A 2 0.07 -6.19 2.79
CA HIS A 2 0.49 -5.55 4.03
C HIS A 2 -0.64 -4.63 4.45
N GLU A 3 -1.21 -4.96 5.60
CA GLU A 3 -1.94 -4.02 6.45
C GLU A 3 -1.13 -2.72 6.50
N MET A 4 -1.61 -1.71 5.79
CA MET A 4 -1.57 -0.39 6.39
C MET A 4 -2.52 -0.51 7.57
N ASN A 5 -1.96 -0.76 8.76
CA ASN A 5 -2.59 -0.33 9.99
C ASN A 5 -2.75 1.18 9.83
N GLU A 6 -3.89 1.60 9.27
CA GLU A 6 -4.37 2.95 9.48
C GLU A 6 -4.48 3.10 11.00
N PRO A 7 -3.83 4.12 11.59
CA PRO A 7 -3.93 4.35 13.02
C PRO A 7 -5.41 4.47 13.39
N GLU A 8 -5.80 3.93 14.54
CA GLU A 8 -7.10 4.27 15.13
C GLU A 8 -7.21 5.81 15.13
N PRO A 9 -8.31 6.39 14.61
CA PRO A 9 -8.39 7.83 14.48
C PRO A 9 -8.33 8.44 15.88
N GLU A 10 -7.22 9.11 16.18
CA GLU A 10 -7.12 10.03 17.31
C GLU A 10 -8.24 11.07 17.16
N SER A 11 -9.03 11.25 18.23
CA SER A 11 -10.19 12.12 18.26
C SER A 11 -9.80 13.58 17.98
N HIS A 12 -9.90 13.99 16.71
CA HIS A 12 -9.70 15.37 16.27
C HIS A 12 -11.02 15.98 15.80
N GLY A 13 -11.65 16.78 16.66
CA GLY A 13 -12.63 17.81 16.28
C GLY A 13 -14.05 17.32 15.93
N GLY A 14 -15.07 18.06 16.39
CA GLY A 14 -16.48 17.68 16.25
C GLY A 14 -17.02 17.52 14.82
N HIS A 15 -16.29 17.98 13.80
CA HIS A 15 -16.65 17.78 12.38
C HIS A 15 -16.31 16.35 11.90
N ASP A 16 -15.19 15.78 12.36
CA ASP A 16 -14.79 14.42 11.98
C ASP A 16 -15.69 13.38 12.67
N ASP A 17 -16.10 13.64 13.92
CA ASP A 17 -17.07 12.80 14.65
C ASP A 17 -18.46 12.79 14.00
N GLN A 18 -18.93 13.93 13.47
CA GLN A 18 -20.23 14.00 12.78
C GLN A 18 -20.23 13.19 11.49
N LEU A 19 -19.20 13.35 10.65
CA LEU A 19 -19.10 12.63 9.40
C LEU A 19 -18.89 11.12 9.64
N HIS A 20 -18.13 10.75 10.66
CA HIS A 20 -18.01 9.38 11.14
C HIS A 20 -19.39 8.78 11.49
N ARG A 21 -20.21 9.46 12.30
CA ARG A 21 -21.57 9.03 12.63
C ARG A 21 -22.48 8.90 11.41
N ILE A 22 -22.41 9.84 10.47
CA ILE A 22 -23.18 9.81 9.22
C ILE A 22 -22.82 8.56 8.41
N ARG A 23 -21.52 8.35 8.17
CA ARG A 23 -21.01 7.20 7.39
C ARG A 23 -21.36 5.88 8.04
N HIS A 24 -21.18 5.79 9.35
CA HIS A 24 -21.50 4.59 10.11
C HIS A 24 -23.01 4.27 10.11
N SER A 25 -23.85 5.29 10.25
CA SER A 25 -25.30 5.13 10.19
C SER A 25 -25.78 4.77 8.77
N LEU A 26 -25.15 5.33 7.73
CA LEU A 26 -25.42 4.94 6.35
C LEU A 26 -24.98 3.50 6.05
N SER A 27 -23.94 2.98 6.70
CA SER A 27 -23.53 1.58 6.55
C SER A 27 -24.61 0.62 7.06
N HIS A 28 -25.25 0.92 8.19
CA HIS A 28 -26.42 0.18 8.71
C HIS A 28 -27.63 0.28 7.77
N VAL A 29 -27.91 1.48 7.25
CA VAL A 29 -29.01 1.68 6.29
C VAL A 29 -28.76 0.88 4.99
N MET A 30 -27.50 0.82 4.53
CA MET A 30 -27.12 -0.02 3.38
C MET A 30 -27.28 -1.50 3.70
N ALA A 31 -26.83 -1.96 4.87
CA ALA A 31 -26.97 -3.36 5.28
C ALA A 31 -28.44 -3.78 5.36
N GLN A 32 -29.30 -2.96 5.96
CA GLN A 32 -30.75 -3.20 5.96
C GLN A 32 -31.31 -3.28 4.54
N ALA A 33 -30.94 -2.35 3.65
CA ALA A 33 -31.40 -2.34 2.26
C ALA A 33 -30.97 -3.60 1.50
N VAL A 34 -29.73 -4.06 1.71
CA VAL A 34 -29.19 -5.29 1.11
C VAL A 34 -29.92 -6.52 1.65
N LEU A 35 -30.12 -6.65 2.96
CA LEU A 35 -30.84 -7.80 3.54
C LEU A 35 -32.32 -7.86 3.08
N GLN A 36 -32.97 -6.70 2.89
CA GLN A 36 -34.32 -6.64 2.31
C GLN A 36 -34.34 -7.02 0.82
N LEU A 37 -33.25 -6.80 0.09
CA LEU A 37 -33.13 -7.12 -1.33
C LEU A 37 -32.71 -8.58 -1.55
N ARG A 38 -31.87 -9.12 -0.66
CA ARG A 38 -31.33 -10.49 -0.68
C ARG A 38 -31.57 -11.19 0.67
N PRO A 39 -32.81 -11.63 0.94
CA PRO A 39 -33.12 -12.36 2.16
C PRO A 39 -32.23 -13.62 2.31
N GLY A 40 -31.83 -13.92 3.54
CA GLY A 40 -30.95 -15.06 3.84
C GLY A 40 -29.45 -14.78 3.70
N SER A 41 -29.06 -13.54 3.34
CA SER A 41 -27.67 -13.10 3.43
C SER A 41 -27.26 -12.84 4.89
N THR A 42 -25.97 -13.02 5.21
CA THR A 42 -25.41 -12.72 6.55
C THR A 42 -24.37 -11.61 6.49
N LEU A 43 -24.09 -11.00 7.64
CA LEU A 43 -23.29 -9.80 7.81
C LEU A 43 -21.85 -10.11 8.24
N GLY A 44 -20.92 -9.32 7.72
CA GLY A 44 -19.52 -9.24 8.16
C GLY A 44 -19.25 -7.90 8.87
N PHE A 45 -18.28 -7.13 8.36
CA PHE A 45 -17.89 -5.83 8.91
C PHE A 45 -18.39 -4.67 8.05
N GLY A 46 -18.77 -3.57 8.71
CA GLY A 46 -19.30 -2.37 8.05
C GLY A 46 -18.75 -1.02 8.52
N PRO A 47 -17.42 -0.83 8.60
CA PRO A 47 -16.85 0.39 9.16
C PRO A 47 -16.95 1.59 8.20
N PRO A 48 -16.97 2.82 8.75
CA PRO A 48 -16.66 4.01 7.99
C PRO A 48 -15.20 4.02 7.53
N ILE A 49 -14.93 4.70 6.42
CA ILE A 49 -13.60 4.93 5.83
C ILE A 49 -13.46 6.40 5.42
N ALA A 50 -12.27 6.82 5.00
CA ALA A 50 -11.92 8.22 4.72
C ALA A 50 -12.88 8.97 3.78
N ASP A 51 -13.43 8.32 2.75
CA ASP A 51 -14.35 8.91 1.76
C ASP A 51 -15.77 8.32 1.81
N GLY A 52 -16.09 7.48 2.79
CA GLY A 52 -17.39 6.82 2.87
C GLY A 52 -17.45 5.66 3.84
N PHE A 53 -17.92 4.50 3.40
CA PHE A 53 -17.99 3.27 4.19
C PHE A 53 -18.00 2.05 3.27
N TYR A 54 -17.82 0.87 3.85
CA TYR A 54 -18.15 -0.37 3.18
C TYR A 54 -18.97 -1.28 4.07
N TYR A 55 -19.50 -2.37 3.52
CA TYR A 55 -20.06 -3.46 4.32
C TYR A 55 -19.82 -4.81 3.63
N ASP A 56 -19.38 -5.79 4.41
CA ASP A 56 -19.14 -7.17 3.97
C ASP A 56 -20.39 -8.02 4.18
N PHE A 57 -20.72 -8.84 3.17
CA PHE A 57 -21.85 -9.75 3.20
C PHE A 57 -21.43 -11.15 2.74
N VAL A 58 -22.05 -12.17 3.31
CA VAL A 58 -22.19 -13.46 2.64
C VAL A 58 -23.58 -13.48 2.01
N LEU A 59 -23.61 -13.19 0.70
CA LEU A 59 -24.86 -12.99 -0.02
C LEU A 59 -25.52 -14.32 -0.39
N SER A 60 -26.85 -14.37 -0.29
CA SER A 60 -27.65 -15.48 -0.81
C SER A 60 -27.66 -15.53 -2.34
N GLU A 61 -27.66 -14.37 -3.00
CA GLU A 61 -27.46 -14.20 -4.43
C GLU A 61 -26.47 -13.07 -4.71
N PRO A 62 -25.65 -13.15 -5.78
CA PRO A 62 -24.70 -12.10 -6.11
C PRO A 62 -25.35 -10.72 -6.24
N ILE A 63 -24.60 -9.70 -5.82
CA ILE A 63 -24.89 -8.30 -6.11
C ILE A 63 -23.86 -7.79 -7.09
N THR A 64 -24.33 -7.10 -8.12
CA THR A 64 -23.51 -6.45 -9.14
C THR A 64 -23.78 -4.94 -9.15
N GLU A 65 -23.01 -4.19 -9.94
CA GLU A 65 -23.23 -2.75 -10.11
C GLU A 65 -24.62 -2.42 -10.69
N GLU A 66 -25.27 -3.37 -11.38
CA GLU A 66 -26.62 -3.23 -11.91
C GLU A 66 -27.68 -3.13 -10.80
N ASP A 67 -27.41 -3.69 -9.62
CA ASP A 67 -28.32 -3.64 -8.46
C ASP A 67 -28.23 -2.31 -7.69
N PHE A 68 -27.16 -1.52 -7.90
CA PHE A 68 -26.89 -0.30 -7.12
C PHE A 68 -28.05 0.70 -7.12
N PRO A 69 -28.72 1.00 -8.26
CA PRO A 69 -29.85 1.92 -8.26
C PRO A 69 -31.01 1.48 -7.35
N GLU A 70 -31.28 0.17 -7.25
CA GLU A 70 -32.35 -0.37 -6.41
C GLU A 70 -31.95 -0.36 -4.93
N ILE A 71 -30.70 -0.69 -4.60
CA ILE A 71 -30.18 -0.58 -3.22
C ILE A 71 -30.24 0.88 -2.75
N GLU A 72 -29.73 1.83 -3.54
CA GLU A 72 -29.77 3.25 -3.20
C GLU A 72 -31.20 3.77 -3.01
N LYS A 73 -32.14 3.30 -3.84
CA LYS A 73 -33.57 3.64 -3.71
C LYS A 73 -34.15 3.11 -2.40
N ARG A 74 -33.80 1.89 -1.99
CA ARG A 74 -34.21 1.31 -0.70
C ARG A 74 -33.59 2.04 0.48
N MET A 75 -32.31 2.41 0.41
CA MET A 75 -31.66 3.25 1.42
C MET A 75 -32.40 4.60 1.59
N LYS A 76 -32.75 5.27 0.47
CA LYS A 76 -33.55 6.51 0.50
C LYS A 76 -34.95 6.27 1.10
N HIS A 77 -35.54 5.10 0.87
CA HIS A 77 -36.83 4.75 1.48
C HIS A 77 -36.71 4.58 2.99
N ILE A 78 -35.71 3.84 3.47
CA ILE A 78 -35.38 3.66 4.90
C ILE A 78 -35.17 5.01 5.59
N ILE A 79 -34.38 5.90 4.97
CA ILE A 79 -34.13 7.26 5.48
C ILE A 79 -35.44 8.05 5.68
N LYS A 80 -36.39 7.92 4.75
CA LYS A 80 -37.70 8.59 4.83
C LYS A 80 -38.61 8.01 5.91
N GLN A 81 -38.35 6.78 6.38
CA GLN A 81 -39.12 6.16 7.45
C GLN A 81 -38.78 6.72 8.83
N ASN A 82 -37.71 7.52 8.99
CA ASN A 82 -37.29 8.10 10.27
C ASN A 82 -37.15 7.04 11.37
N GLN A 83 -36.52 5.92 11.04
CA GLN A 83 -36.17 4.89 12.02
C GLN A 83 -35.18 5.46 13.04
N GLU A 84 -35.46 5.26 14.33
CA GLU A 84 -34.57 5.61 15.44
C GLU A 84 -33.44 4.57 15.56
N PHE A 85 -32.24 5.03 15.90
CA PHE A 85 -31.13 4.14 16.26
C PHE A 85 -31.15 3.93 17.78
N THR A 86 -31.48 2.72 18.22
CA THR A 86 -31.48 2.41 19.66
C THR A 86 -30.35 1.46 20.00
N ARG A 87 -29.57 1.84 21.03
CA ARG A 87 -28.44 1.07 21.54
C ARG A 87 -28.88 0.21 22.73
N GLU A 88 -28.51 -1.05 22.71
CA GLU A 88 -28.68 -2.00 23.80
C GLU A 88 -27.30 -2.57 24.17
N GLU A 89 -26.99 -2.66 25.46
CA GLU A 89 -25.80 -3.37 25.94
C GLU A 89 -26.20 -4.69 26.56
N LEU A 90 -25.64 -5.78 26.05
CA LEU A 90 -25.94 -7.13 26.50
C LEU A 90 -24.72 -7.79 27.14
N PRO A 91 -24.86 -8.42 28.32
CA PRO A 91 -23.83 -9.26 28.91
C PRO A 91 -23.49 -10.45 28.00
N ARG A 92 -22.31 -11.04 28.22
CA ARG A 92 -21.77 -12.15 27.40
C ARG A 92 -22.80 -13.23 27.02
N ALA A 93 -23.52 -13.79 27.98
CA ALA A 93 -24.47 -14.87 27.72
C ALA A 93 -25.65 -14.42 26.83
N GLU A 94 -26.17 -13.23 27.07
CA GLU A 94 -27.30 -12.66 26.32
C GLU A 94 -26.88 -12.21 24.91
N ALA A 95 -25.67 -11.65 24.79
CA ALA A 95 -25.09 -11.27 23.51
C ALA A 95 -24.92 -12.48 22.58
N PHE A 96 -24.41 -13.61 23.09
CA PHE A 96 -24.32 -14.85 22.30
C PHE A 96 -25.70 -15.40 21.92
N ALA A 97 -26.65 -15.43 22.85
CA ALA A 97 -28.02 -15.87 22.55
C ALA A 97 -28.67 -14.98 21.47
N ARG A 98 -28.40 -13.68 21.49
CA ARG A 98 -28.87 -12.73 20.48
C ARG A 98 -28.27 -13.04 19.11
N LEU A 99 -26.95 -13.21 19.04
CA LEU A 99 -26.24 -13.52 17.78
C LEU A 99 -26.67 -14.86 17.18
N ASP A 100 -26.91 -15.86 18.03
CA ASP A 100 -27.44 -17.16 17.62
C ASP A 100 -28.85 -17.02 17.04
N ALA A 101 -29.71 -16.20 17.65
CA ALA A 101 -31.06 -15.92 17.15
C ALA A 101 -31.08 -15.11 15.84
N MET A 102 -30.07 -14.26 15.62
CA MET A 102 -29.90 -13.50 14.37
C MET A 102 -29.39 -14.38 13.22
N GLY A 103 -28.80 -15.54 13.51
CA GLY A 103 -28.19 -16.40 12.49
C GLY A 103 -26.92 -15.80 11.89
N GLU A 104 -26.15 -15.05 12.69
CA GLU A 104 -24.97 -14.29 12.24
C GLU A 104 -23.66 -14.96 12.71
N PRO A 105 -23.16 -16.01 12.04
CA PRO A 105 -22.05 -16.83 12.53
C PRO A 105 -20.74 -16.05 12.66
N TYR A 106 -20.46 -15.13 11.75
CA TYR A 106 -19.23 -14.34 11.73
C TYR A 106 -19.19 -13.28 12.84
N LYS A 107 -20.33 -12.61 13.08
CA LYS A 107 -20.47 -11.70 14.23
C LYS A 107 -20.35 -12.46 15.55
N ARG A 108 -20.90 -13.68 15.63
CA ARG A 108 -20.76 -14.57 16.78
C ARG A 108 -19.31 -14.96 17.06
N GLU A 109 -18.55 -15.35 16.03
CA GLU A 109 -17.12 -15.62 16.14
C GLU A 109 -16.38 -14.37 16.66
N TYR A 110 -16.65 -13.21 16.07
CA TYR A 110 -16.02 -11.96 16.48
C TYR A 110 -16.35 -11.56 17.93
N ALA A 111 -17.59 -11.77 18.38
CA ALA A 111 -17.99 -11.50 19.76
C ALA A 111 -17.12 -12.27 20.76
N GLY A 112 -16.80 -13.53 20.48
CA GLY A 112 -15.89 -14.34 21.31
C GLY A 112 -14.51 -13.72 21.41
N GLU A 113 -13.93 -13.31 20.28
CA GLU A 113 -12.65 -12.63 20.27
C GLU A 113 -12.67 -11.30 21.01
N LEU A 114 -13.75 -10.51 20.88
CA LEU A 114 -13.87 -9.22 21.57
C LEU A 114 -13.88 -9.39 23.09
N PHE A 115 -14.68 -10.34 23.59
CA PHE A 115 -14.71 -10.64 25.03
C PHE A 115 -13.34 -11.10 25.55
N GLU A 116 -12.61 -11.91 24.78
CA GLU A 116 -11.31 -12.45 25.20
C GLU A 116 -10.17 -11.42 25.10
N LYS A 117 -10.07 -10.71 23.97
CA LYS A 117 -8.95 -9.80 23.68
C LYS A 117 -9.10 -8.44 24.35
N LYS A 118 -10.32 -7.90 24.42
CA LYS A 118 -10.60 -6.58 24.98
C LYS A 118 -11.10 -6.62 26.42
N ASN A 119 -11.24 -7.82 27.01
CA ASN A 119 -11.75 -8.03 28.37
C ASN A 119 -13.05 -7.24 28.65
N LEU A 120 -13.96 -7.22 27.68
CA LEU A 120 -15.24 -6.52 27.77
C LEU A 120 -16.22 -7.29 28.67
N GLU A 121 -17.10 -6.57 29.35
CA GLU A 121 -18.18 -7.19 30.15
C GLU A 121 -19.49 -7.33 29.34
N THR A 122 -19.72 -6.39 28.42
CA THR A 122 -20.91 -6.30 27.58
C THR A 122 -20.53 -6.07 26.11
N LEU A 123 -21.48 -6.37 25.21
CA LEU A 123 -21.42 -5.97 23.81
C LEU A 123 -22.62 -5.11 23.46
N SER A 124 -22.37 -4.13 22.61
CA SER A 124 -23.34 -3.17 22.10
C SER A 124 -24.02 -3.69 20.83
N PHE A 125 -25.33 -3.47 20.78
CA PHE A 125 -26.19 -3.78 19.65
C PHE A 125 -26.99 -2.54 19.30
N TYR A 126 -27.12 -2.27 18.01
CA TYR A 126 -27.94 -1.17 17.51
C TYR A 126 -29.09 -1.71 16.69
N THR A 127 -30.29 -1.20 16.94
CA THR A 127 -31.45 -1.44 16.07
C THR A 127 -31.83 -0.17 15.32
N ASN A 128 -32.21 -0.34 14.05
CA ASN A 128 -32.95 0.68 13.29
C ASN A 128 -34.07 0.00 12.49
N GLY A 129 -35.32 0.31 12.88
CA GLY A 129 -36.51 -0.33 12.32
C GLY A 129 -36.45 -1.85 12.50
N SER A 130 -36.43 -2.61 11.40
CA SER A 130 -36.35 -4.07 11.41
C SER A 130 -34.91 -4.61 11.45
N PHE A 131 -33.90 -3.74 11.36
CA PHE A 131 -32.50 -4.14 11.31
C PHE A 131 -31.89 -4.10 12.70
N LEU A 132 -31.05 -5.08 12.99
CA LEU A 132 -30.30 -5.23 14.23
C LEU A 132 -28.88 -5.62 13.85
N ASP A 133 -27.88 -4.93 14.41
CA ASP A 133 -26.47 -5.30 14.23
C ASP A 133 -25.68 -5.20 15.54
N MET A 134 -24.65 -6.05 15.65
CA MET A 134 -23.63 -5.94 16.70
C MET A 134 -22.59 -4.90 16.27
N CYS A 135 -22.59 -3.76 16.95
CA CYS A 135 -21.90 -2.56 16.54
C CYS A 135 -21.61 -1.66 17.75
N ASP A 136 -20.44 -1.04 17.81
CA ASP A 136 -20.06 -0.15 18.91
C ASP A 136 -20.64 1.28 18.78
N GLY A 137 -20.99 1.66 17.54
CA GLY A 137 -21.40 3.02 17.21
C GLY A 137 -20.20 3.98 17.19
N PRO A 138 -20.43 5.29 17.43
CA PRO A 138 -21.74 5.92 17.58
C PRO A 138 -22.52 6.00 16.25
N HIS A 139 -23.84 6.19 16.37
CA HIS A 139 -24.76 6.51 15.27
C HIS A 139 -25.39 7.89 15.45
N VAL A 140 -26.07 8.37 14.40
CA VAL A 140 -27.00 9.50 14.51
C VAL A 140 -28.28 9.07 15.23
N ASP A 141 -29.05 10.00 15.79
CA ASP A 141 -30.26 9.67 16.58
C ASP A 141 -31.33 8.95 15.75
N SER A 142 -31.53 9.37 14.51
CA SER A 142 -32.47 8.74 13.59
C SER A 142 -32.00 8.85 12.15
N THR A 143 -32.49 7.92 11.32
CA THR A 143 -32.24 7.92 9.87
C THR A 143 -32.67 9.22 9.17
N ARG A 144 -33.56 10.03 9.77
CA ARG A 144 -33.93 11.36 9.24
C ARG A 144 -32.77 12.36 9.28
N ALA A 145 -31.83 12.22 10.21
CA ALA A 145 -30.62 13.05 10.24
C ALA A 145 -29.77 12.87 8.97
N LEU A 146 -29.91 11.72 8.29
CA LEU A 146 -29.21 11.41 7.04
C LEU A 146 -29.90 11.99 5.79
N GLN A 147 -31.03 12.72 5.95
CA GLN A 147 -31.80 13.23 4.80
C GLN A 147 -31.02 14.20 3.91
N LYS A 148 -30.05 14.93 4.49
CA LYS A 148 -29.17 15.86 3.77
C LYS A 148 -27.89 15.19 3.26
N ALA A 149 -27.53 14.03 3.81
CA ALA A 149 -26.30 13.33 3.47
C ALA A 149 -26.30 12.90 2.00
N GLY A 150 -25.21 13.18 1.30
CA GLY A 150 -24.96 12.66 -0.03
C GLY A 150 -24.34 11.27 0.09
N PHE A 151 -24.97 10.25 -0.49
CA PHE A 151 -24.35 8.93 -0.62
C PHE A 151 -24.51 8.32 -2.01
N LYS A 152 -23.59 7.44 -2.38
CA LYS A 152 -23.59 6.71 -3.66
C LYS A 152 -22.81 5.40 -3.57
N LEU A 153 -23.38 4.30 -4.05
CA LEU A 153 -22.66 3.03 -4.18
C LEU A 153 -21.58 3.15 -5.25
N ARG A 154 -20.37 2.66 -4.93
CA ARG A 154 -19.17 2.86 -5.74
C ARG A 154 -18.73 1.60 -6.46
N SER A 155 -18.59 0.48 -5.74
CA SER A 155 -17.95 -0.72 -6.27
C SER A 155 -18.26 -1.95 -5.43
N VAL A 156 -18.25 -3.12 -6.07
CA VAL A 156 -18.28 -4.43 -5.43
C VAL A 156 -16.87 -5.02 -5.44
N ALA A 157 -16.41 -5.57 -4.32
CA ALA A 157 -15.12 -6.26 -4.23
C ALA A 157 -15.26 -7.60 -3.48
N GLY A 158 -14.35 -8.53 -3.76
CA GLY A 158 -14.18 -9.71 -2.92
C GLY A 158 -13.38 -9.36 -1.66
N ALA A 159 -13.84 -9.81 -0.51
CA ALA A 159 -13.11 -9.77 0.75
C ALA A 159 -13.03 -11.19 1.33
N TYR A 160 -12.07 -11.41 2.22
CA TYR A 160 -12.02 -12.64 3.00
C TYR A 160 -12.21 -12.31 4.47
N TRP A 161 -12.89 -13.18 5.20
CA TRP A 161 -13.02 -13.02 6.64
C TRP A 161 -11.64 -12.93 7.30
N ARG A 162 -11.42 -11.88 8.12
CA ARG A 162 -10.11 -11.53 8.73
C ARG A 162 -8.97 -11.27 7.74
N GLY A 163 -9.28 -11.04 6.46
CA GLY A 163 -8.26 -10.86 5.43
C GLY A 163 -7.48 -12.12 5.08
N ASP A 164 -7.84 -13.29 5.63
CA ASP A 164 -7.18 -14.56 5.31
C ASP A 164 -7.89 -15.25 4.13
N SER A 165 -7.18 -15.37 3.01
CA SER A 165 -7.62 -16.07 1.79
C SER A 165 -8.11 -17.51 2.00
N LYS A 166 -7.77 -18.16 3.12
CA LYS A 166 -8.26 -19.49 3.49
C LYS A 166 -9.67 -19.48 4.08
N ASN A 167 -10.14 -18.32 4.55
CA ASN A 167 -11.45 -18.17 5.15
C ASN A 167 -12.55 -17.96 4.10
N LYS A 168 -13.79 -17.89 4.56
CA LYS A 168 -14.95 -17.64 3.69
C LYS A 168 -14.76 -16.33 2.92
N MET A 169 -14.94 -16.41 1.59
CA MET A 169 -15.05 -15.24 0.73
C MET A 169 -16.38 -14.53 0.98
N MET A 170 -16.29 -13.23 1.23
CA MET A 170 -17.38 -12.29 1.41
C MET A 170 -17.43 -11.32 0.22
N THR A 171 -18.59 -10.71 0.01
CA THR A 171 -18.80 -9.64 -0.96
C THR A 171 -18.83 -8.31 -0.22
N ARG A 172 -17.89 -7.43 -0.52
CA ARG A 172 -17.79 -6.08 0.03
C ARG A 172 -18.44 -5.07 -0.90
N LEU A 173 -19.42 -4.32 -0.38
CA LEU A 173 -19.99 -3.17 -1.08
C LEU A 173 -19.38 -1.88 -0.53
N TYR A 174 -18.81 -1.04 -1.39
CA TYR A 174 -18.32 0.29 -1.05
C TYR A 174 -19.33 1.37 -1.42
N ALA A 175 -19.47 2.37 -0.56
CA ALA A 175 -20.25 3.57 -0.83
C ALA A 175 -19.48 4.82 -0.42
N TRP A 176 -19.64 5.89 -1.20
CA TRP A 176 -19.26 7.23 -0.77
C TRP A 176 -20.33 7.83 0.12
N ALA A 177 -19.90 8.62 1.10
CA ALA A 177 -20.81 9.37 1.95
C ALA A 177 -20.19 10.66 2.49
N PHE A 178 -20.96 11.74 2.33
CA PHE A 178 -20.63 13.12 2.69
C PHE A 178 -21.82 13.78 3.38
N GLU A 179 -21.59 14.91 4.05
CA GLU A 179 -22.65 15.62 4.77
C GLU A 179 -23.71 16.19 3.83
N THR A 180 -23.29 16.53 2.62
CA THR A 180 -24.14 17.14 1.60
C THR A 180 -24.03 16.42 0.25
N LYS A 181 -25.02 16.65 -0.60
CA LYS A 181 -25.01 16.14 -1.97
C LYS A 181 -23.96 16.86 -2.82
N GLU A 182 -23.75 18.15 -2.57
CA GLU A 182 -22.80 18.99 -3.29
C GLU A 182 -21.36 18.51 -3.08
N GLU A 183 -21.00 18.13 -1.85
CA GLU A 183 -19.70 17.52 -1.53
C GLU A 183 -19.53 16.17 -2.22
N LEU A 184 -20.55 15.32 -2.20
CA LEU A 184 -20.53 14.05 -2.93
C LEU A 184 -20.32 14.28 -4.42
N ASP A 185 -21.07 15.19 -5.05
CA ASP A 185 -20.97 15.45 -6.48
C ASP A 185 -19.57 16.00 -6.85
N ALA A 186 -18.99 16.86 -6.01
CA ALA A 186 -17.61 17.34 -6.17
C ALA A 186 -16.58 16.20 -6.05
N HIS A 187 -16.73 15.33 -5.05
CA HIS A 187 -15.85 14.17 -4.86
C HIS A 187 -15.95 13.19 -6.04
N VAL A 188 -17.17 12.85 -6.47
CA VAL A 188 -17.41 11.96 -7.61
C VAL A 188 -16.79 12.53 -8.89
N LYS A 189 -16.86 13.86 -9.09
CA LYS A 189 -16.21 14.52 -10.22
C LYS A 189 -14.69 14.39 -10.13
N ALA A 190 -14.08 14.75 -9.00
CA ALA A 190 -12.64 14.65 -8.80
C ALA A 190 -12.12 13.22 -8.98
N TRP A 191 -12.85 12.22 -8.47
CA TRP A 191 -12.52 10.82 -8.63
C TRP A 191 -12.59 10.36 -10.09
N LYS A 192 -13.60 10.81 -10.86
CA LYS A 192 -13.68 10.53 -12.31
C LYS A 192 -12.52 11.16 -13.06
N ASP A 193 -12.16 12.40 -12.73
CA ASP A 193 -11.03 13.10 -13.34
C ASP A 193 -9.71 12.39 -13.02
N ALA A 194 -9.54 11.88 -11.80
CA ALA A 194 -8.38 11.08 -11.40
C ALA A 194 -8.32 9.74 -12.17
N GLN A 195 -9.43 9.01 -12.27
CA GLN A 195 -9.49 7.76 -13.04
C GLN A 195 -9.24 7.96 -14.53
N ALA A 196 -9.66 9.10 -15.10
CA ALA A 196 -9.37 9.44 -16.48
C ALA A 196 -7.86 9.64 -16.73
N ARG A 197 -7.09 9.90 -15.67
CA ARG A 197 -5.65 10.13 -15.68
C ARG A 197 -4.83 8.97 -15.10
N ASP A 198 -5.48 7.85 -14.79
CA ASP A 198 -4.79 6.65 -14.30
C ASP A 198 -3.84 6.14 -15.39
N HIS A 199 -2.55 5.99 -15.05
CA HIS A 199 -1.51 5.57 -16.00
C HIS A 199 -1.75 4.17 -16.56
N LYS A 200 -2.50 3.29 -15.88
CA LYS A 200 -2.88 1.97 -16.41
C LYS A 200 -3.91 2.12 -17.54
N LYS A 201 -4.85 3.05 -17.38
CA LYS A 201 -5.85 3.35 -18.41
C LYS A 201 -5.15 4.01 -19.61
N LEU A 202 -4.44 5.11 -19.37
CA LEU A 202 -3.73 5.83 -20.41
C LEU A 202 -2.65 4.97 -21.08
N GLY A 203 -1.95 4.15 -20.31
CA GLY A 203 -0.91 3.26 -20.83
C GLY A 203 -1.44 2.24 -21.83
N LYS A 204 -2.69 1.79 -21.65
CA LYS A 204 -3.40 0.95 -22.62
C LYS A 204 -3.96 1.75 -23.80
N GLU A 205 -4.57 2.91 -23.55
CA GLU A 205 -5.19 3.74 -24.59
C GLU A 205 -4.17 4.38 -25.55
N LEU A 206 -2.94 4.62 -25.07
CA LEU A 206 -1.87 5.29 -25.80
C LEU A 206 -0.73 4.34 -26.21
N ASP A 207 -0.90 3.03 -26.02
CA ASP A 207 0.09 1.99 -26.34
C ASP A 207 1.47 2.26 -25.72
N PHE A 208 1.53 2.59 -24.42
CA PHE A 208 2.79 2.81 -23.71
C PHE A 208 3.40 1.53 -23.15
N PHE A 209 2.58 0.67 -22.56
CA PHE A 209 3.05 -0.59 -21.99
C PHE A 209 1.92 -1.62 -21.93
N VAL A 210 2.31 -2.89 -21.84
CA VAL A 210 1.41 -4.00 -21.54
C VAL A 210 2.00 -4.85 -20.43
N ILE A 211 1.15 -5.39 -19.57
CA ILE A 211 1.53 -6.42 -18.60
C ILE A 211 0.91 -7.71 -19.09
N ASP A 212 1.75 -8.68 -19.40
CA ASP A 212 1.36 -9.97 -19.92
C ASP A 212 1.45 -11.04 -18.83
N GLU A 213 0.46 -11.94 -18.77
CA GLU A 213 0.39 -12.97 -17.73
C GLU A 213 1.45 -14.06 -17.91
N GLU A 214 1.83 -14.40 -19.15
CA GLU A 214 2.86 -15.40 -19.44
C GLU A 214 4.26 -14.87 -19.11
N ILE A 215 4.50 -13.57 -19.33
CA ILE A 215 5.74 -12.90 -18.89
C ILE A 215 5.79 -12.79 -17.37
N GLY A 216 4.67 -12.44 -16.74
CA GLY A 216 4.51 -12.42 -15.28
C GLY A 216 4.16 -11.04 -14.70
N LYS A 217 3.40 -11.07 -13.60
CA LYS A 217 2.90 -9.87 -12.92
C LYS A 217 4.05 -8.99 -12.42
N GLY A 218 3.94 -7.69 -12.68
CA GLY A 218 4.94 -6.69 -12.26
C GLY A 218 6.18 -6.65 -13.15
N LEU A 219 6.15 -7.26 -14.33
CA LEU A 219 7.20 -7.20 -15.35
C LEU A 219 6.61 -6.56 -16.62
N PRO A 220 6.50 -5.22 -16.67
CA PRO A 220 5.87 -4.54 -17.80
C PRO A 220 6.71 -4.65 -19.08
N LEU A 221 6.03 -4.91 -20.19
CA LEU A 221 6.59 -4.78 -21.54
C LEU A 221 6.38 -3.36 -22.03
N TRP A 222 7.47 -2.66 -22.35
CA TRP A 222 7.41 -1.33 -22.94
C TRP A 222 7.08 -1.45 -24.43
N LEU A 223 6.00 -0.78 -24.84
CA LEU A 223 5.57 -0.67 -26.23
C LEU A 223 6.26 0.54 -26.89
N PRO A 224 6.30 0.64 -28.23
CA PRO A 224 7.08 1.67 -28.92
C PRO A 224 6.87 3.10 -28.40
N ASN A 225 5.63 3.53 -28.17
CA ASN A 225 5.34 4.88 -27.68
C ASN A 225 5.89 5.11 -26.26
N GLY A 226 5.77 4.11 -25.38
CA GLY A 226 6.32 4.19 -24.03
C GLY A 226 7.84 4.13 -24.01
N THR A 227 8.44 3.34 -24.90
CA THR A 227 9.90 3.24 -25.06
C THR A 227 10.50 4.59 -25.44
N VAL A 228 9.87 5.34 -26.36
CA VAL A 228 10.34 6.70 -26.71
C VAL A 228 10.36 7.62 -25.49
N ILE A 229 9.30 7.62 -24.67
CA ILE A 229 9.23 8.44 -23.45
C ILE A 229 10.36 8.05 -22.50
N ARG A 230 10.55 6.75 -22.27
CA ARG A 230 11.61 6.22 -21.42
C ARG A 230 13.00 6.63 -21.92
N ASP A 231 13.27 6.49 -23.20
CA ASP A 231 14.57 6.78 -23.80
C ASP A 231 14.91 8.28 -23.73
N GLU A 232 13.94 9.17 -23.96
CA GLU A 232 14.16 10.61 -23.84
C GLU A 232 14.38 11.05 -22.38
N LEU A 233 13.68 10.45 -21.42
CA LEU A 233 13.92 10.67 -19.99
C LEU A 233 15.32 10.19 -19.57
N GLU A 234 15.71 8.99 -20.02
CA GLU A 234 17.03 8.43 -19.76
C GLU A 234 18.15 9.26 -20.40
N LYS A 235 17.93 9.78 -21.61
CA LYS A 235 18.85 10.68 -22.29
C LYS A 235 19.01 12.00 -21.53
N LEU A 236 17.91 12.64 -21.14
CA LEU A 236 17.94 13.88 -20.35
C LEU A 236 18.76 13.69 -19.08
N ALA A 237 18.45 12.66 -18.30
CA ALA A 237 19.12 12.45 -17.04
C ALA A 237 20.60 12.04 -17.22
N LYS A 238 20.95 11.24 -18.25
CA LYS A 238 22.36 11.02 -18.65
C LYS A 238 23.12 12.31 -18.95
N GLU A 239 22.50 13.26 -19.64
CA GLU A 239 23.13 14.55 -19.96
C GLU A 239 23.35 15.40 -18.71
N LEU A 240 22.40 15.40 -17.76
CA LEU A 240 22.52 16.11 -16.48
C LEU A 240 23.60 15.47 -15.59
N GLU A 241 23.58 14.14 -15.47
CA GLU A 241 24.60 13.35 -14.75
C GLU A 241 26.00 13.63 -15.31
N PHE A 242 26.16 13.66 -16.64
CA PHE A 242 27.44 13.97 -17.28
C PHE A 242 27.94 15.38 -16.93
N LYS A 243 27.06 16.39 -16.99
CA LYS A 243 27.40 17.77 -16.59
C LYS A 243 27.75 17.87 -15.11
N ALA A 244 27.14 17.06 -14.25
CA ALA A 244 27.42 16.98 -12.82
C ALA A 244 28.64 16.09 -12.47
N GLY A 245 29.36 15.56 -13.48
CA GLY A 245 30.59 14.79 -13.29
C GLY A 245 30.39 13.35 -12.83
N TYR A 246 29.20 12.77 -13.04
CA TYR A 246 28.98 11.35 -12.79
C TYR A 246 29.71 10.48 -13.81
N VAL A 247 30.26 9.37 -13.32
CA VAL A 247 30.95 8.38 -14.12
C VAL A 247 30.07 7.15 -14.25
N ARG A 248 29.74 6.82 -15.50
CA ARG A 248 28.82 5.72 -15.83
C ARG A 248 29.49 4.36 -15.66
N VAL A 249 28.76 3.44 -15.06
CA VAL A 249 29.14 2.04 -14.91
C VAL A 249 28.00 1.12 -15.33
N ALA A 250 28.30 -0.16 -15.50
CA ALA A 250 27.32 -1.21 -15.75
C ALA A 250 27.68 -2.43 -14.91
N THR A 251 26.69 -3.02 -14.24
CA THR A 251 26.89 -4.14 -13.32
C THR A 251 25.94 -5.31 -13.62
N PRO A 252 26.36 -6.56 -13.36
CA PRO A 252 25.52 -7.74 -13.59
C PRO A 252 24.16 -7.69 -12.88
N HIS A 253 23.19 -8.46 -13.40
CA HIS A 253 21.85 -8.60 -12.81
C HIS A 253 21.78 -9.68 -11.72
N ILE A 254 22.77 -10.58 -11.69
CA ILE A 254 22.89 -11.69 -10.75
C ILE A 254 24.21 -11.61 -10.00
N ALA A 255 24.22 -12.04 -8.74
CA ALA A 255 25.43 -12.17 -7.96
C ALA A 255 25.30 -13.30 -6.92
N LYS A 256 26.44 -13.77 -6.41
CA LYS A 256 26.49 -14.74 -5.30
C LYS A 256 25.85 -14.15 -4.05
N THR A 257 25.09 -14.95 -3.32
CA THR A 257 24.39 -14.51 -2.09
C THR A 257 25.34 -13.95 -1.03
N ASP A 258 26.59 -14.42 -1.00
CA ASP A 258 27.63 -13.96 -0.06
C ASP A 258 27.94 -12.47 -0.19
N LEU A 259 27.73 -11.87 -1.37
CA LEU A 259 27.86 -10.42 -1.54
C LEU A 259 26.79 -9.68 -0.72
N TYR A 260 25.55 -10.15 -0.78
CA TYR A 260 24.42 -9.54 -0.06
C TYR A 260 24.43 -9.86 1.43
N TYR A 261 25.00 -10.99 1.83
CA TYR A 261 25.25 -11.28 3.23
C TYR A 261 26.26 -10.29 3.81
N ARG A 262 27.42 -10.11 3.16
CA ARG A 262 28.47 -9.19 3.63
C ARG A 262 28.06 -7.73 3.65
N THR A 263 27.15 -7.33 2.75
CA THR A 263 26.63 -5.95 2.70
C THR A 263 25.41 -5.73 3.58
N GLY A 264 24.99 -6.74 4.37
CA GLY A 264 23.85 -6.64 5.30
C GLY A 264 22.46 -6.79 4.66
N HIS A 265 22.35 -6.74 3.32
CA HIS A 265 21.07 -6.86 2.63
C HIS A 265 20.37 -8.20 2.85
N LEU A 266 21.11 -9.31 2.89
CA LEU A 266 20.49 -10.62 3.05
C LEU A 266 19.81 -10.78 4.43
N PRO A 267 20.44 -10.43 5.57
CA PRO A 267 19.77 -10.40 6.87
C PRO A 267 18.46 -9.59 6.92
N TYR A 268 18.42 -8.40 6.31
CA TYR A 268 17.31 -7.45 6.49
C TYR A 268 16.31 -7.40 5.32
N TYR A 269 16.67 -7.88 4.14
CA TYR A 269 15.92 -7.69 2.89
C TYR A 269 15.58 -8.99 2.16
N LYS A 270 15.97 -10.16 2.70
CA LYS A 270 15.75 -11.47 2.07
C LYS A 270 14.30 -11.72 1.64
N GLU A 271 13.32 -11.31 2.45
CA GLU A 271 11.89 -11.51 2.17
C GLU A 271 11.42 -10.76 0.93
N HIS A 272 12.13 -9.69 0.54
CA HIS A 272 11.85 -8.87 -0.63
C HIS A 272 12.78 -9.20 -1.81
N MET A 273 13.60 -10.25 -1.72
CA MET A 273 14.44 -10.71 -2.82
C MET A 273 13.75 -11.83 -3.59
N TYR A 274 14.02 -11.92 -4.89
CA TYR A 274 13.59 -13.09 -5.68
C TYR A 274 14.21 -14.38 -5.12
N PRO A 275 13.53 -15.54 -5.29
CA PRO A 275 14.05 -16.83 -4.88
C PRO A 275 15.47 -17.08 -5.40
N PHE A 276 16.30 -17.71 -4.58
CA PHE A 276 17.68 -17.98 -4.93
C PHE A 276 17.80 -19.13 -5.92
N MET A 277 18.77 -19.01 -6.81
CA MET A 277 19.11 -20.00 -7.81
C MET A 277 20.33 -20.78 -7.33
N GLU A 278 20.19 -22.08 -7.18
CA GLU A 278 21.32 -22.96 -6.86
C GLU A 278 21.96 -23.45 -8.16
N LEU A 279 23.24 -23.12 -8.33
CA LEU A 279 24.09 -23.64 -9.38
C LEU A 279 24.88 -24.82 -8.81
N LYS A 280 24.82 -25.96 -9.49
CA LYS A 280 25.61 -27.15 -9.17
C LYS A 280 26.44 -27.53 -10.37
N GLU A 281 27.76 -27.51 -10.21
CA GLU A 281 28.72 -27.89 -11.24
C GLU A 281 29.55 -29.06 -10.73
N VAL A 282 29.70 -30.10 -11.54
CA VAL A 282 30.57 -31.24 -11.25
C VAL A 282 31.81 -31.10 -12.11
N HIS A 283 32.97 -30.98 -11.45
CA HIS A 283 34.26 -30.92 -12.10
C HIS A 283 35.02 -32.23 -11.89
N GLU A 284 35.78 -32.67 -12.89
CA GLU A 284 36.74 -33.76 -12.69
C GLU A 284 37.96 -33.19 -11.95
N GLY A 285 38.13 -33.60 -10.69
CA GLY A 285 39.25 -33.23 -9.83
C GLY A 285 40.50 -34.04 -10.13
N GLU A 286 41.59 -33.74 -9.40
CA GLU A 286 42.81 -34.54 -9.49
C GLU A 286 42.52 -36.02 -9.20
N HIS A 287 43.07 -36.91 -10.05
CA HIS A 287 42.88 -38.36 -10.01
C HIS A 287 41.48 -38.89 -10.39
N GLY A 288 40.67 -38.13 -11.13
CA GLY A 288 39.37 -38.60 -11.64
C GLY A 288 38.26 -38.64 -10.59
N ALA A 289 38.46 -37.94 -9.47
CA ALA A 289 37.42 -37.76 -8.45
C ALA A 289 36.48 -36.62 -8.86
N GLU A 290 35.17 -36.88 -8.90
CA GLU A 290 34.18 -35.82 -9.13
C GLU A 290 34.13 -34.85 -7.94
N VAL A 291 34.27 -33.55 -8.22
CA VAL A 291 34.15 -32.45 -7.24
C VAL A 291 32.89 -31.68 -7.55
N GLU A 292 31.90 -31.73 -6.65
CA GLU A 292 30.68 -30.93 -6.73
C GLU A 292 30.92 -29.54 -6.14
N VAL A 293 30.74 -28.49 -6.96
CA VAL A 293 30.72 -27.10 -6.55
C VAL A 293 29.27 -26.63 -6.52
N ARG A 294 28.79 -26.21 -5.35
CA ARG A 294 27.46 -25.64 -5.16
C ARG A 294 27.57 -24.16 -4.84
N GLU A 295 26.97 -23.33 -5.67
CA GLU A 295 26.92 -21.89 -5.48
C GLU A 295 25.48 -21.39 -5.50
N THR A 296 25.18 -20.40 -4.66
CA THR A 296 23.86 -19.80 -4.60
C THR A 296 23.90 -18.38 -5.16
N TYR A 297 23.10 -18.12 -6.18
CA TYR A 297 22.95 -16.84 -6.84
C TYR A 297 21.59 -16.22 -6.55
N CYS A 298 21.50 -14.90 -6.65
CA CYS A 298 20.24 -14.19 -6.61
C CYS A 298 20.23 -13.03 -7.61
N MET A 299 19.03 -12.66 -8.03
CA MET A 299 18.80 -11.41 -8.78
C MET A 299 19.06 -10.22 -7.86
N LYS A 300 19.70 -9.17 -8.36
CA LYS A 300 20.02 -7.99 -7.56
C LYS A 300 18.77 -7.20 -7.17
N PRO A 301 18.52 -6.92 -5.87
CA PRO A 301 17.43 -6.05 -5.43
C PRO A 301 17.78 -4.56 -5.48
N MET A 302 19.07 -4.25 -5.62
CA MET A 302 19.66 -2.90 -5.68
C MET A 302 21.08 -2.94 -6.26
N ASN A 303 21.60 -1.80 -6.72
CA ASN A 303 22.91 -1.72 -7.36
C ASN A 303 24.07 -1.48 -6.38
N CYS A 304 23.80 -0.96 -5.17
CA CYS A 304 24.81 -0.54 -4.17
C CYS A 304 25.94 -1.57 -3.97
N PRO A 305 25.67 -2.86 -3.71
CA PRO A 305 26.72 -3.87 -3.51
C PRO A 305 27.70 -4.00 -4.68
N HIS A 306 27.22 -3.82 -5.91
CA HIS A 306 28.06 -3.88 -7.10
C HIS A 306 28.89 -2.61 -7.30
N HIS A 307 28.32 -1.44 -7.02
CA HIS A 307 29.04 -0.17 -7.07
C HIS A 307 30.17 -0.15 -6.04
N HIS A 308 29.96 -0.73 -4.85
CA HIS A 308 31.05 -0.92 -3.86
C HIS A 308 32.17 -1.80 -4.41
N LYS A 309 31.86 -2.84 -5.21
CA LYS A 309 32.88 -3.66 -5.86
C LYS A 309 33.68 -2.86 -6.88
N ILE A 310 33.03 -2.02 -7.69
CA ILE A 310 33.72 -1.12 -8.63
C ILE A 310 34.61 -0.11 -7.90
N PHE A 311 34.10 0.51 -6.83
CA PHE A 311 34.88 1.44 -6.01
C PHE A 311 36.14 0.74 -5.47
N SER A 312 35.96 -0.46 -4.90
CA SER A 312 37.04 -1.29 -4.32
C SER A 312 38.00 -1.93 -5.32
N ALA A 313 37.73 -1.87 -6.63
CA ALA A 313 38.51 -2.57 -7.65
C ALA A 313 39.94 -2.03 -7.80
N ARG A 314 40.19 -0.80 -7.34
CA ARG A 314 41.53 -0.20 -7.28
C ARG A 314 41.67 0.65 -6.01
N PRO A 315 42.90 0.82 -5.48
CA PRO A 315 43.17 1.78 -4.42
C PRO A 315 42.71 3.20 -4.79
N ARG A 316 42.25 3.97 -3.81
CA ARG A 316 41.72 5.33 -3.98
C ARG A 316 42.49 6.32 -3.11
N SER A 317 42.77 7.50 -3.66
CA SER A 317 43.28 8.66 -2.92
C SER A 317 42.12 9.56 -2.48
N TYR A 318 42.30 10.35 -1.42
CA TYR A 318 41.36 11.43 -1.07
C TYR A 318 41.16 12.43 -2.23
N ARG A 319 42.16 12.57 -3.12
CA ARG A 319 42.09 13.40 -4.32
C ARG A 319 41.17 12.87 -5.41
N ASP A 320 40.84 11.58 -5.34
CA ASP A 320 39.89 10.95 -6.26
C ASP A 320 38.43 11.19 -5.82
N LEU A 321 38.21 11.81 -4.65
CA LEU A 321 36.89 12.10 -4.09
C LEU A 321 36.51 13.59 -4.29
N PRO A 322 35.23 13.90 -4.56
CA PRO A 322 34.09 12.98 -4.60
C PRO A 322 34.05 12.17 -5.91
N MET A 323 33.73 10.88 -5.81
CA MET A 323 33.53 9.98 -6.95
C MET A 323 32.06 9.60 -7.04
N ARG A 324 31.42 9.93 -8.16
CA ARG A 324 29.98 9.72 -8.37
C ARG A 324 29.78 8.61 -9.40
N LEU A 325 29.40 7.42 -8.97
CA LEU A 325 29.09 6.31 -9.88
C LEU A 325 27.60 6.32 -10.23
N ALA A 326 27.24 6.29 -11.51
CA ALA A 326 25.85 6.22 -11.96
C ALA A 326 25.60 5.03 -12.88
N GLU A 327 24.43 4.41 -12.74
CA GLU A 327 23.99 3.27 -13.55
C GLU A 327 22.47 3.30 -13.73
N TYR A 328 22.01 2.95 -14.93
CA TYR A 328 20.58 2.71 -15.18
C TYR A 328 20.34 1.24 -14.88
N GLY A 329 20.42 0.94 -13.58
CA GLY A 329 20.59 -0.41 -13.08
C GLY A 329 19.26 -1.11 -12.96
N GLN A 330 19.10 -2.19 -13.71
CA GLN A 330 17.92 -3.04 -13.63
C GLN A 330 17.97 -3.92 -12.37
N VAL A 331 16.97 -3.79 -11.52
CA VAL A 331 16.87 -4.50 -10.24
C VAL A 331 15.53 -5.21 -10.11
N TYR A 332 15.49 -6.20 -9.22
CA TYR A 332 14.35 -7.09 -9.04
C TYR A 332 13.97 -7.20 -7.57
N ARG A 333 12.72 -6.85 -7.25
CA ARG A 333 12.15 -6.92 -5.90
C ARG A 333 10.95 -7.84 -5.89
N PHE A 334 10.92 -8.75 -4.91
CA PHE A 334 9.81 -9.67 -4.71
C PHE A 334 8.67 -8.95 -3.97
N GLU A 335 7.99 -8.07 -4.69
CA GLU A 335 6.80 -7.38 -4.21
C GLU A 335 5.60 -8.34 -4.18
N ASP A 336 4.77 -8.21 -3.15
CA ASP A 336 3.50 -8.93 -3.03
C ASP A 336 2.65 -8.74 -4.28
N SER A 337 2.06 -9.82 -4.79
CA SER A 337 1.25 -9.79 -6.02
C SER A 337 0.09 -8.79 -5.94
N GLY A 338 -0.52 -8.63 -4.77
CA GLY A 338 -1.60 -7.67 -4.52
C GLY A 338 -1.14 -6.22 -4.38
N ALA A 339 0.16 -5.96 -4.24
CA ALA A 339 0.72 -4.61 -4.17
C ALA A 339 1.13 -4.06 -5.55
N LEU A 340 1.21 -4.92 -6.57
CA LEU A 340 1.61 -4.52 -7.92
C LEU A 340 0.57 -3.61 -8.57
N SER A 341 1.01 -2.53 -9.21
CA SER A 341 0.11 -1.53 -9.80
C SER A 341 0.71 -0.84 -11.02
N GLY A 342 0.35 -1.33 -12.22
CA GLY A 342 0.84 -0.81 -13.50
C GLY A 342 2.36 -0.63 -13.50
N LEU A 343 2.83 0.59 -13.78
CA LEU A 343 4.25 0.98 -13.69
C LEU A 343 4.67 1.60 -12.33
N LEU A 344 3.74 1.87 -11.41
CA LEU A 344 4.06 2.54 -10.13
C LEU A 344 4.72 1.59 -9.12
N ARG A 345 4.25 0.33 -9.08
CA ARG A 345 4.82 -0.71 -8.23
C ARG A 345 4.98 -2.00 -9.02
N VAL A 346 6.23 -2.34 -9.31
CA VAL A 346 6.64 -3.42 -10.22
C VAL A 346 7.68 -4.30 -9.54
N ARG A 347 7.91 -5.49 -10.08
CA ARG A 347 8.95 -6.41 -9.60
C ARG A 347 10.27 -6.21 -10.32
N GLY A 348 10.24 -5.84 -11.60
CA GLY A 348 11.42 -5.48 -12.38
C GLY A 348 11.41 -3.99 -12.70
N MET A 349 12.44 -3.27 -12.27
CA MET A 349 12.55 -1.82 -12.49
C MET A 349 13.98 -1.44 -12.88
N MET A 350 14.10 -0.41 -13.70
CA MET A 350 15.37 0.25 -13.99
C MET A 350 15.41 1.53 -13.17
N MET A 351 16.37 1.61 -12.26
CA MET A 351 16.56 2.81 -11.44
C MET A 351 17.60 3.69 -12.12
N ASN A 352 17.33 4.99 -12.23
CA ASN A 352 18.41 5.97 -12.36
C ASN A 352 19.13 6.02 -11.00
N ASP A 353 20.09 5.14 -10.81
CA ASP A 353 20.73 4.89 -9.53
C ASP A 353 22.16 5.43 -9.53
N ALA A 354 22.57 6.00 -8.41
CA ALA A 354 23.91 6.52 -8.26
C ALA A 354 24.42 6.40 -6.82
N HIS A 355 25.72 6.15 -6.70
CA HIS A 355 26.42 6.07 -5.43
C HIS A 355 27.59 7.04 -5.43
N ILE A 356 27.52 8.01 -4.53
CA ILE A 356 28.56 9.02 -4.34
C ILE A 356 29.46 8.59 -3.18
N TYR A 357 30.74 8.44 -3.48
CA TYR A 357 31.78 8.21 -2.50
C TYR A 357 32.48 9.54 -2.25
N CYS A 358 32.36 10.06 -1.03
CA CYS A 358 32.93 11.33 -0.63
C CYS A 358 33.51 11.23 0.78
N THR A 359 34.28 12.25 1.17
CA THR A 359 34.69 12.42 2.57
C THR A 359 33.52 12.99 3.39
N GLU A 360 33.57 12.87 4.72
CA GLU A 360 32.51 13.41 5.59
C GLU A 360 32.33 14.93 5.43
N GLU A 361 33.43 15.66 5.23
CA GLU A 361 33.43 17.11 5.00
C GLU A 361 32.71 17.52 3.71
N GLN A 362 32.68 16.63 2.71
CA GLN A 362 32.04 16.85 1.40
C GLN A 362 30.57 16.43 1.38
N ALA A 363 30.10 15.64 2.35
CA ALA A 363 28.80 14.98 2.28
C ALA A 363 27.62 15.96 2.20
N THR A 364 27.65 17.08 2.94
CA THR A 364 26.62 18.13 2.87
C THR A 364 26.58 18.80 1.50
N GLU A 365 27.75 19.14 0.92
CA GLU A 365 27.84 19.76 -0.40
C GLU A 365 27.31 18.81 -1.49
N GLU A 366 27.70 17.53 -1.44
CA GLU A 366 27.23 16.52 -2.39
C GLU A 366 25.73 16.27 -2.27
N PHE A 367 25.19 16.23 -1.05
CA PHE A 367 23.75 16.10 -0.82
C PHE A 367 22.97 17.28 -1.45
N LEU A 368 23.40 18.52 -1.18
CA LEU A 368 22.78 19.71 -1.75
C LEU A 368 22.88 19.75 -3.28
N ALA A 369 24.00 19.32 -3.85
CA ALA A 369 24.17 19.22 -5.30
C ALA A 369 23.16 18.25 -5.93
N VAL A 370 22.92 17.10 -5.28
CA VAL A 370 21.89 16.14 -5.71
C VAL A 370 20.50 16.73 -5.60
N MET A 371 20.18 17.43 -4.51
CA MET A 371 18.87 18.08 -4.33
C MET A 371 18.60 19.13 -5.40
N LYS A 372 19.62 19.93 -5.75
CA LYS A 372 19.53 20.91 -6.85
C LYS A 372 19.28 20.24 -8.21
N MET A 373 19.91 19.10 -8.46
CA MET A 373 19.67 18.33 -9.69
C MET A 373 18.24 17.77 -9.75
N HIS A 374 17.68 17.32 -8.62
CA HIS A 374 16.26 16.92 -8.55
C HIS A 374 15.33 18.10 -8.85
N GLN A 375 15.62 19.28 -8.29
CA GLN A 375 14.85 20.49 -8.55
C GLN A 375 14.88 20.86 -10.05
N GLU A 376 16.06 20.85 -10.69
CA GLU A 376 16.19 21.13 -12.13
C GLU A 376 15.35 20.17 -12.98
N VAL A 377 15.38 18.86 -12.66
CA VAL A 377 14.55 17.87 -13.36
C VAL A 377 13.06 18.12 -13.13
N TYR A 378 12.64 18.43 -11.90
CA TYR A 378 11.24 18.70 -11.59
C TYR A 378 10.72 19.95 -12.30
N GLU A 379 11.55 21.00 -12.39
CA GLU A 379 11.24 22.20 -13.17
C GLU A 379 11.09 21.89 -14.67
N ILE A 380 12.01 21.10 -15.25
CA ILE A 380 11.92 20.67 -16.66
C ILE A 380 10.65 19.86 -16.94
N LEU A 381 10.26 18.98 -16.02
CA LEU A 381 9.07 18.14 -16.14
C LEU A 381 7.77 18.86 -15.72
N GLY A 382 7.85 20.09 -15.21
CA GLY A 382 6.70 20.85 -14.73
C GLY A 382 6.05 20.26 -13.47
N LEU A 383 6.82 19.55 -12.64
CA LEU A 383 6.36 18.96 -11.39
C LEU A 383 6.39 20.02 -10.28
N THR A 384 5.23 20.61 -9.96
CA THR A 384 5.13 21.69 -8.96
C THR A 384 4.54 21.25 -7.62
N ASP A 385 3.85 20.10 -7.59
CA ASP A 385 3.17 19.58 -6.40
C ASP A 385 3.93 18.39 -5.86
N TYR A 386 4.88 18.65 -4.96
CA TYR A 386 5.68 17.65 -4.27
C TYR A 386 6.08 18.18 -2.90
N TYR A 387 6.40 17.26 -1.99
CA TYR A 387 6.94 17.59 -0.68
C TYR A 387 8.15 16.69 -0.39
N PHE A 388 9.07 17.19 0.43
CA PHE A 388 10.17 16.40 0.93
C PHE A 388 9.77 15.75 2.25
N ARG A 389 10.14 14.49 2.43
CA ARG A 389 10.00 13.77 3.70
C ARG A 389 11.35 13.28 4.16
N PHE A 390 11.83 13.83 5.27
CA PHE A 390 12.99 13.29 5.97
C PHE A 390 12.54 12.07 6.78
N SER A 391 13.18 10.91 6.56
CA SER A 391 12.84 9.66 7.24
C SER A 391 13.93 9.34 8.26
N THR A 392 13.57 9.30 9.53
CA THR A 392 14.47 9.07 10.67
C THR A 392 14.32 7.66 11.23
N TRP A 393 15.27 7.25 12.05
CA TRP A 393 15.19 6.04 12.84
C TRP A 393 14.42 6.31 14.13
N ASP A 394 13.36 5.52 14.36
CA ASP A 394 12.71 5.46 15.66
C ASP A 394 13.28 4.26 16.42
N PRO A 395 14.14 4.52 17.43
CA PRO A 395 14.73 3.45 18.21
C PRO A 395 13.69 2.73 19.07
N GLU A 396 12.51 3.29 19.36
CA GLU A 396 11.50 2.65 20.20
C GLU A 396 10.47 1.82 19.41
N ASP A 397 10.40 1.98 18.09
CA ASP A 397 9.60 1.12 17.22
C ASP A 397 10.16 -0.32 17.22
N PRO A 398 9.39 -1.34 17.64
CA PRO A 398 9.82 -2.74 17.56
C PRO A 398 10.22 -3.19 16.14
N LYS A 399 9.58 -2.63 15.09
CA LYS A 399 9.99 -2.85 13.70
C LYS A 399 11.31 -2.14 13.40
N GLY A 400 11.53 -0.97 13.99
CA GLY A 400 12.78 -0.22 13.90
C GLY A 400 13.97 -1.00 14.47
N LYS A 401 13.84 -1.55 15.69
CA LYS A 401 14.88 -2.35 16.35
C LYS A 401 15.26 -3.62 15.57
N ALA A 402 14.30 -4.27 14.91
CA ALA A 402 14.52 -5.52 14.19
C ALA A 402 15.01 -5.33 12.73
N LYS A 403 14.60 -4.23 12.08
CA LYS A 403 14.82 -4.02 10.63
C LYS A 403 16.05 -3.17 10.30
N TYR A 404 16.49 -2.32 11.21
CA TYR A 404 17.62 -1.42 10.99
C TYR A 404 18.88 -1.90 11.72
N ILE A 405 20.02 -1.33 11.32
CA ILE A 405 21.27 -1.56 12.03
C ILE A 405 21.21 -0.83 13.38
N ASP A 406 21.61 -1.53 14.44
CA ASP A 406 21.69 -1.00 15.80
C ASP A 406 22.99 -0.20 15.98
N ASP A 407 23.01 0.99 15.38
CA ASP A 407 24.13 1.96 15.44
C ASP A 407 23.60 3.37 15.75
N PRO A 408 23.24 3.65 17.02
CA PRO A 408 22.63 4.92 17.41
C PRO A 408 23.49 6.15 17.08
N GLU A 409 24.82 6.05 17.25
CA GLU A 409 25.74 7.15 16.96
C GLU A 409 25.80 7.43 15.45
N GLY A 410 25.83 6.37 14.63
CA GLY A 410 25.76 6.49 13.18
C GLY A 410 24.46 7.15 12.71
N TRP A 411 23.32 6.74 13.26
CA TRP A 411 22.01 7.35 12.98
C TRP A 411 21.98 8.82 13.36
N GLU A 412 22.37 9.17 14.58
CA GLU A 412 22.36 10.57 15.05
C GLU A 412 23.27 11.46 14.19
N LYS A 413 24.43 10.96 13.76
CA LYS A 413 25.34 11.68 12.85
C LYS A 413 24.73 11.86 11.47
N ALA A 414 24.19 10.81 10.87
CA ALA A 414 23.58 10.85 9.54
C ALA A 414 22.35 11.77 9.52
N GLU A 415 21.50 11.68 10.55
CA GLU A 415 20.29 12.47 10.66
C GLU A 415 20.58 13.95 10.83
N ARG A 416 21.55 14.32 11.68
CA ARG A 416 21.99 15.72 11.82
C ARG A 416 22.51 16.28 10.51
N LEU A 417 23.33 15.52 9.78
CA LEU A 417 23.90 15.97 8.51
C LEU A 417 22.79 16.30 7.49
N VAL A 418 21.80 15.42 7.36
CA VAL A 418 20.68 15.61 6.43
C VAL A 418 19.77 16.75 6.90
N HIS A 419 19.45 16.80 8.20
CA HIS A 419 18.64 17.87 8.78
C HIS A 419 19.28 19.24 8.54
N ASP A 420 20.57 19.40 8.87
CA ASP A 420 21.30 20.67 8.74
C ASP A 420 21.48 21.08 7.26
N ALA A 421 21.46 20.13 6.33
CA ALA A 421 21.46 20.42 4.90
C ALA A 421 20.08 20.87 4.38
N MET A 422 18.99 20.54 5.09
CA MET A 422 17.61 20.81 4.65
C MET A 422 17.02 22.10 5.25
N VAL A 423 17.62 22.65 6.30
CA VAL A 423 17.22 23.91 6.98
C VAL A 423 18.10 25.06 6.49
#